data_AF-A0A256YK37-F1
#
_entry.id   AF-A0A256YK37-F1
#
_cell.length_a   1.000
_cell.length_b   1.000
_cell.length_c   1.000
_cell.angle_alpha   90.00
_cell.angle_beta   90.00
_cell.angle_gamma   90.00
#
_symmetry.space_group_name_H-M   'P 1'
#
loop_
_entity.id
_entity.type
_entity.pdbx_description
1 polymer ?
#
loop_
_entity_poly.entity_id
_entity_poly.type
_entity_poly.pdbx_seq_one_letter_code
_entity_poly.pdbx_strand_id
1 'polypeptide(L)'
;MMNELIRFLEEVRKFPIDNKRIIRDEDSRRERIYEYIEHTVSEDQVRIKRIEFVEIKLNEQPKGYLEIYAIDSSSRVIDTPYIFLAIGAATIINRIKGYILDYPNIYHVLNNYDLKYKYAVIIPEVSNYPLEILDKLERKGVTNKNPIGIQYTPKYSKYVVLDELRLGLENTILEKTLQESSIRDSYIFIDGPIYYTPPLVYQLNEFHGVKDELLNVYVESWKYLIEKRVNLIDKLYKERNIIVLGVVKRLYRSNILSRIDPLRVSNGNINDEAYLSIVSTIRYQELTPKPFYIGPIIYDPGRITIKLPSKKLYYIGLPRRQVAGRTDYRNYMFYRVETIHGDDESLNPIIYDSIYSGSILPLSILLADNRAKKITNGMLNYLLRITNLPTDHTYQYITF
;
A
#
# COMPACT_ATOMS: atom_id res chain seq x y z
N MET A 1 -14.23 16.44 15.00
CA MET A 1 -14.77 15.58 13.93
C MET A 1 -16.16 15.07 14.29
N MET A 2 -16.35 14.45 15.45
CA MET A 2 -17.51 13.57 15.69
C MET A 2 -18.87 14.27 15.66
N ASN A 3 -19.04 15.35 16.42
CA ASN A 3 -20.30 16.10 16.44
C ASN A 3 -20.65 16.69 15.07
N GLU A 4 -19.63 17.16 14.34
CA GLU A 4 -19.82 17.69 12.98
C GLU A 4 -20.17 16.58 11.98
N LEU A 5 -19.62 15.37 12.14
CA LEU A 5 -19.93 14.24 11.27
C LEU A 5 -21.33 13.70 11.54
N ILE A 6 -21.75 13.61 12.81
CA ILE A 6 -23.13 13.26 13.17
C ILE A 6 -24.09 14.29 12.56
N ARG A 7 -23.83 15.58 12.77
CA ARG A 7 -24.64 16.66 12.19
C ARG A 7 -24.68 16.57 10.66
N PHE A 8 -23.54 16.31 10.02
CA PHE A 8 -23.48 16.11 8.57
C PHE A 8 -24.39 14.96 8.12
N LEU A 9 -24.29 13.81 8.79
CA LEU A 9 -25.07 12.62 8.47
C LEU A 9 -26.56 12.83 8.72
N GLU A 10 -26.94 13.49 9.81
CA GLU A 10 -28.34 13.84 10.08
C GLU A 10 -28.90 14.75 9.00
N GLU A 11 -28.16 15.78 8.60
CA GLU A 11 -28.58 16.68 7.53
C GLU A 11 -28.72 15.92 6.22
N VAL A 12 -27.69 15.17 5.80
CA VAL A 12 -27.71 14.32 4.58
C VAL A 12 -28.88 13.33 4.57
N ARG A 13 -29.26 12.75 5.72
CA ARG A 13 -30.41 11.83 5.84
C ARG A 13 -31.78 12.51 5.80
N LYS A 14 -31.90 13.79 6.14
CA LYS A 14 -33.17 14.54 6.03
C LYS A 14 -33.48 14.92 4.58
N PHE A 15 -32.46 15.10 3.73
CA PHE A 15 -32.62 15.52 2.34
C PHE A 15 -33.47 14.62 1.40
N PRO A 16 -33.57 13.28 1.54
CA PRO A 16 -34.53 12.48 0.76
C PRO A 16 -36.01 12.85 0.98
N ILE A 17 -36.35 13.63 2.01
CA ILE A 17 -37.71 14.08 2.30
C ILE A 17 -38.08 15.33 1.45
N ASP A 18 -37.08 16.08 0.96
CA ASP A 18 -37.25 17.40 0.32
C ASP A 18 -37.09 17.40 -1.22
N ASN A 19 -37.52 16.34 -1.92
CA ASN A 19 -37.46 16.24 -3.40
C ASN A 19 -36.05 16.30 -4.05
N LYS A 20 -34.98 15.95 -3.33
CA LYS A 20 -33.61 15.94 -3.87
C LYS A 20 -33.12 14.53 -4.24
N ARG A 21 -32.51 14.41 -5.41
CA ARG A 21 -32.14 13.15 -6.08
C ARG A 21 -30.85 12.54 -5.52
N ILE A 22 -30.90 11.25 -5.18
CA ILE A 22 -29.72 10.40 -4.96
C ILE A 22 -28.94 10.32 -6.29
N ILE A 23 -27.65 10.67 -6.26
CA ILE A 23 -26.76 10.70 -7.43
C ILE A 23 -25.69 9.60 -7.39
N ARG A 24 -25.90 8.61 -6.53
CA ARG A 24 -25.03 7.44 -6.36
C ARG A 24 -24.77 6.74 -7.68
N ASP A 25 -23.50 6.48 -7.94
CA ASP A 25 -23.04 5.70 -9.09
C ASP A 25 -22.57 4.31 -8.63
N GLU A 26 -23.33 3.26 -8.98
CA GLU A 26 -22.98 1.89 -8.63
C GLU A 26 -21.75 1.38 -9.39
N ASP A 27 -21.47 1.89 -10.60
CA ASP A 27 -20.32 1.46 -11.40
C ASP A 27 -19.00 1.85 -10.72
N SER A 28 -19.00 2.94 -9.94
CA SER A 28 -17.84 3.36 -9.12
C SER A 28 -17.40 2.33 -8.06
N ARG A 29 -18.21 1.29 -7.80
CA ARG A 29 -17.98 0.22 -6.82
C ARG A 29 -17.81 -1.16 -7.45
N ARG A 30 -18.18 -1.33 -8.72
CA ARG A 30 -18.21 -2.64 -9.37
C ARG A 30 -16.81 -3.21 -9.60
N GLU A 31 -15.91 -2.40 -10.14
CA GLU A 31 -14.60 -2.88 -10.54
C GLU A 31 -13.48 -1.90 -10.13
N ARG A 32 -12.32 -2.47 -9.81
CA ARG A 32 -11.09 -1.68 -9.75
C ARG A 32 -10.75 -1.27 -11.18
N ILE A 33 -10.70 0.03 -11.44
CA ILE A 33 -10.37 0.61 -12.76
C ILE A 33 -9.04 0.06 -13.30
N TYR A 34 -8.14 -0.33 -12.39
CA TYR A 34 -6.95 -1.09 -12.70
C TYR A 34 -6.82 -2.24 -11.71
N GLU A 35 -6.75 -3.45 -12.24
CA GLU A 35 -6.06 -4.49 -11.49
C GLU A 35 -4.60 -4.04 -11.32
N TYR A 36 -4.07 -4.20 -10.11
CA TYR A 36 -2.68 -3.88 -9.77
C TYR A 36 -1.72 -4.86 -10.45
N ILE A 37 -1.78 -4.98 -11.77
CA ILE A 37 -0.85 -5.79 -12.51
C ILE A 37 0.35 -4.90 -12.82
N GLU A 38 1.44 -5.12 -12.09
CA GLU A 38 2.71 -4.52 -12.43
C GLU A 38 3.22 -5.18 -13.69
N HIS A 39 2.95 -4.51 -14.80
CA HIS A 39 3.44 -4.84 -16.11
C HIS A 39 4.69 -4.02 -16.39
N THR A 40 5.69 -4.68 -16.98
CA THR A 40 6.59 -3.94 -17.86
C THR A 40 5.84 -3.69 -19.18
N VAL A 41 6.13 -2.61 -19.86
CA VAL A 41 5.52 -2.21 -21.14
C VAL A 41 6.53 -2.42 -22.26
N SER A 42 7.82 -2.29 -21.97
CA SER A 42 8.91 -2.64 -22.88
C SER A 42 9.99 -3.47 -22.17
N GLU A 43 10.80 -4.18 -22.96
CA GLU A 43 11.98 -4.90 -22.47
C GLU A 43 13.02 -3.94 -21.87
N ASP A 44 13.09 -2.70 -22.37
CA ASP A 44 14.02 -1.66 -21.91
C ASP A 44 13.79 -1.21 -20.46
N GLN A 45 12.61 -1.47 -19.91
CA GLN A 45 12.26 -1.12 -18.53
C GLN A 45 12.91 -2.03 -17.49
N VAL A 46 13.50 -3.15 -17.89
CA VAL A 46 14.15 -4.05 -16.93
C VAL A 46 15.55 -4.35 -17.42
N ARG A 47 16.54 -3.94 -16.63
CA ARG A 47 17.94 -4.20 -16.90
C ARG A 47 18.48 -5.22 -15.91
N ILE A 48 19.06 -6.28 -16.46
CA ILE A 48 19.72 -7.31 -15.68
C ILE A 48 21.15 -6.85 -15.44
N LYS A 49 21.49 -6.48 -14.20
CA LYS A 49 22.88 -6.17 -13.84
C LYS A 49 23.64 -7.44 -13.44
N ARG A 50 23.01 -8.28 -12.63
CA ARG A 50 23.49 -9.60 -12.20
C ARG A 50 22.30 -10.37 -11.64
N ILE A 51 21.91 -11.47 -12.28
CA ILE A 51 20.92 -12.37 -11.69
C ILE A 51 21.65 -13.61 -11.24
N GLU A 52 21.84 -13.68 -9.93
CA GLU A 52 22.32 -14.88 -9.29
C GLU A 52 21.21 -15.43 -8.42
N PHE A 53 21.02 -16.74 -8.53
CA PHE A 53 20.33 -17.50 -7.52
C PHE A 53 21.31 -17.68 -6.35
N VAL A 54 21.03 -17.06 -5.21
CA VAL A 54 21.92 -17.09 -4.05
C VAL A 54 21.22 -17.76 -2.88
N GLU A 55 21.77 -18.88 -2.41
CA GLU A 55 21.32 -19.50 -1.16
C GLU A 55 21.66 -18.59 0.02
N ILE A 56 20.66 -18.29 0.85
CA ILE A 56 20.84 -17.51 2.07
C ILE A 56 21.48 -18.43 3.11
N LYS A 57 22.73 -18.15 3.45
CA LYS A 57 23.43 -18.84 4.53
C LYS A 57 22.89 -18.35 5.87
N LEU A 58 22.28 -19.24 6.64
CA LEU A 58 21.83 -18.95 7.99
C LEU A 58 23.01 -19.12 8.95
N ASN A 59 23.32 -18.06 9.69
CA ASN A 59 24.33 -18.11 10.73
C ASN A 59 23.73 -18.73 11.99
N GLU A 60 24.52 -19.52 12.71
CA GLU A 60 24.12 -20.08 14.01
C GLU A 60 23.81 -18.97 15.03
N GLN A 61 24.52 -17.83 14.93
CA GLN A 61 24.25 -16.62 15.70
C GLN A 61 24.07 -15.42 14.76
N PRO A 62 22.84 -14.99 14.47
CA PRO A 62 22.60 -13.81 13.65
C PRO A 62 23.07 -12.54 14.37
N LYS A 63 23.69 -11.62 13.62
CA LYS A 63 23.83 -10.23 14.07
C LYS A 63 22.44 -9.64 14.24
N GLY A 64 22.12 -9.15 15.44
CA GLY A 64 20.82 -8.54 15.72
C GLY A 64 20.67 -7.20 15.00
N TYR A 65 19.51 -6.97 14.39
CA TYR A 65 19.13 -5.70 13.78
C TYR A 65 18.07 -5.03 14.65
N LEU A 66 18.45 -4.04 15.45
CA LEU A 66 17.56 -3.36 16.41
C LEU A 66 16.78 -2.19 15.77
N GLU A 67 17.30 -1.62 14.68
CA GLU A 67 16.78 -0.43 14.00
C GLU A 67 15.87 -0.78 12.82
N ILE A 68 14.93 -1.69 13.05
CA ILE A 68 13.95 -2.10 12.03
C ILE A 68 12.59 -1.50 12.37
N TYR A 69 12.08 -0.70 11.45
CA TYR A 69 10.76 -0.10 11.50
C TYR A 69 9.91 -0.65 10.36
N ALA A 70 8.62 -0.79 10.58
CA ALA A 70 7.67 -1.22 9.57
C ALA A 70 6.47 -0.29 9.52
N ILE A 71 6.08 0.11 8.31
CA ILE A 71 4.94 0.96 8.02
C ILE A 71 3.89 0.12 7.30
N ASP A 72 2.66 0.23 7.76
CA ASP A 72 1.49 -0.21 7.00
C ASP A 72 0.29 0.70 7.28
N SER A 73 -0.69 0.64 6.39
CA SER A 73 -1.94 1.35 6.51
C SER A 73 -3.15 0.46 6.22
N SER A 74 -4.27 0.82 6.82
CA SER A 74 -5.54 0.17 6.58
C SER A 74 -6.62 1.22 6.37
N SER A 75 -7.70 0.81 5.72
CA SER A 75 -8.90 1.62 5.55
C SER A 75 -10.15 0.78 5.76
N ARG A 76 -11.23 1.45 6.16
CA ARG A 76 -12.57 0.91 6.34
C ARG A 76 -13.58 1.86 5.74
N VAL A 77 -14.73 1.32 5.39
CA VAL A 77 -15.78 2.06 4.68
C VAL A 77 -17.10 1.95 5.41
N ILE A 78 -17.81 3.06 5.45
CA ILE A 78 -19.26 3.13 5.66
C ILE A 78 -19.85 3.57 4.32
N ASP A 79 -20.58 2.68 3.67
CA ASP A 79 -21.20 2.95 2.37
C ASP A 79 -22.72 2.84 2.49
N THR A 80 -23.40 3.95 2.29
CA THR A 80 -24.87 4.05 2.36
C THR A 80 -25.40 4.69 1.08
N PRO A 81 -26.71 4.60 0.81
CA PRO A 81 -27.30 5.27 -0.35
C PRO A 81 -27.00 6.78 -0.46
N TYR A 82 -26.68 7.44 0.66
CA TYR A 82 -26.50 8.89 0.72
C TYR A 82 -25.05 9.34 0.88
N ILE A 83 -24.16 8.43 1.30
CA ILE A 83 -22.78 8.79 1.62
C ILE A 83 -21.86 7.59 1.48
N PHE A 84 -20.68 7.86 0.93
CA PHE A 84 -19.50 7.02 1.05
C PHE A 84 -18.52 7.70 2.01
N LEU A 85 -18.16 7.02 3.09
CA LEU A 85 -17.17 7.48 4.06
C LEU A 85 -16.08 6.43 4.20
N ALA A 86 -14.86 6.77 3.81
CA ALA A 86 -13.68 5.98 4.09
C ALA A 86 -12.94 6.54 5.30
N ILE A 87 -12.50 5.69 6.22
CA ILE A 87 -11.64 6.05 7.33
C ILE A 87 -10.39 5.18 7.26
N GLY A 88 -9.23 5.80 7.34
CA GLY A 88 -7.94 5.14 7.31
C GLY A 88 -7.10 5.43 8.55
N ALA A 89 -6.14 4.56 8.78
CA ALA A 89 -5.06 4.78 9.72
C ALA A 89 -3.78 4.11 9.19
N ALA A 90 -2.64 4.68 9.55
CA ALA A 90 -1.34 4.10 9.32
C ALA A 90 -0.54 4.09 10.62
N THR A 91 0.45 3.21 10.67
CA THR A 91 1.31 3.06 11.85
C THR A 91 2.73 2.80 11.41
N ILE A 92 3.69 3.23 12.22
CA ILE A 92 5.07 2.76 12.16
C ILE A 92 5.42 2.06 13.47
N ILE A 93 6.00 0.87 13.37
CA ILE A 93 6.36 0.04 14.53
C ILE A 93 7.81 -0.39 14.43
N ASN A 94 8.55 -0.26 15.53
CA ASN A 94 9.76 -1.03 15.78
C ASN A 94 9.50 -1.97 16.94
N ARG A 95 9.36 -3.26 16.63
CA ARG A 95 8.96 -4.29 17.59
C ARG A 95 10.03 -4.58 18.65
N ILE A 96 11.30 -4.28 18.36
CA ILE A 96 12.43 -4.61 19.22
C ILE A 96 12.60 -3.52 20.29
N LYS A 97 12.45 -2.26 19.89
CA LYS A 97 12.48 -1.11 20.81
C LYS A 97 11.13 -0.83 21.49
N GLY A 98 10.05 -1.45 21.02
CA GLY A 98 8.69 -1.13 21.48
C GLY A 98 8.22 0.26 21.02
N TYR A 99 8.81 0.81 19.95
CA TYR A 99 8.41 2.11 19.42
C TYR A 99 7.18 1.96 18.51
N ILE A 100 6.22 2.86 18.67
CA ILE A 100 4.99 2.90 17.90
C ILE A 100 4.62 4.36 17.66
N LEU A 101 4.29 4.70 16.42
CA LEU A 101 3.67 5.98 16.08
C LEU A 101 2.50 5.74 15.12
N ASP A 102 1.31 6.17 15.54
CA ASP A 102 0.07 6.02 14.78
C ASP A 102 -0.38 7.34 14.18
N TYR A 103 -1.01 7.27 13.00
CA TYR A 103 -1.77 8.37 12.43
C TYR A 103 -3.13 7.89 11.88
N PRO A 104 -4.24 8.56 12.21
CA PRO A 104 -4.32 9.67 13.16
C PRO A 104 -4.05 9.17 14.60
N ASN A 105 -3.62 10.08 15.47
CA ASN A 105 -3.57 9.76 16.90
C ASN A 105 -5.01 9.68 17.42
N ILE A 106 -5.42 8.52 17.97
CA ILE A 106 -6.79 8.28 18.45
C ILE A 106 -7.20 9.30 19.51
N TYR A 107 -6.30 9.70 20.42
CA TYR A 107 -6.58 10.73 21.42
C TYR A 107 -6.95 12.05 20.75
N HIS A 108 -6.28 12.42 19.64
CA HIS A 108 -6.63 13.64 18.90
C HIS A 108 -7.96 13.53 18.17
N VAL A 109 -8.28 12.34 17.65
CA VAL A 109 -9.57 12.06 17.01
C VAL A 109 -10.72 12.21 18.01
N LEU A 110 -10.58 11.61 19.20
CA LEU A 110 -11.60 11.62 20.25
C LEU A 110 -11.81 13.02 20.86
N ASN A 111 -10.73 13.77 21.07
CA ASN A 111 -10.80 15.13 21.64
C ASN A 111 -11.06 16.22 20.59
N ASN A 112 -11.38 15.85 19.35
CA ASN A 112 -11.70 16.78 18.26
C ASN A 112 -10.61 17.85 18.01
N TYR A 113 -9.33 17.50 18.13
CA TYR A 113 -8.26 18.43 17.76
C TYR A 113 -8.21 18.66 16.25
N ASP A 114 -7.61 19.78 15.85
CA ASP A 114 -7.32 20.06 14.45
C ASP A 114 -6.19 19.14 13.98
N LEU A 115 -6.38 18.56 12.80
CA LEU A 115 -5.48 17.55 12.24
C LEU A 115 -4.96 18.04 10.90
N LYS A 116 -3.63 18.17 10.84
CA LYS A 116 -2.91 18.64 9.65
C LYS A 116 -3.15 17.75 8.43
N TYR A 117 -3.13 16.43 8.62
CA TYR A 117 -3.24 15.48 7.51
C TYR A 117 -4.62 14.81 7.48
N LYS A 118 -5.06 14.42 6.29
CA LYS A 118 -6.35 13.77 6.10
C LYS A 118 -6.23 12.28 6.40
N TYR A 119 -7.22 11.74 7.10
CA TYR A 119 -7.34 10.31 7.42
C TYR A 119 -8.73 9.76 7.14
N ALA A 120 -9.70 10.61 6.80
CA ALA A 120 -11.00 10.18 6.35
C ALA A 120 -11.38 10.89 5.05
N VAL A 121 -12.09 10.18 4.18
CA VAL A 121 -12.64 10.73 2.94
C VAL A 121 -14.16 10.62 2.98
N ILE A 122 -14.85 11.70 2.64
CA ILE A 122 -16.30 11.77 2.61
C ILE A 122 -16.77 12.17 1.22
N ILE A 123 -17.62 11.36 0.61
CA ILE A 123 -18.24 11.60 -0.69
C ILE A 123 -19.75 11.57 -0.49
N PRO A 124 -20.41 12.73 -0.52
CA PRO A 124 -21.88 12.80 -0.50
C PRO A 124 -22.43 12.20 -1.81
N GLU A 125 -23.42 11.32 -1.69
CA GLU A 125 -24.09 10.65 -2.82
C GLU A 125 -25.47 11.29 -3.11
N VAL A 126 -25.63 12.55 -2.71
CA VAL A 126 -26.84 13.37 -2.87
C VAL A 126 -26.51 14.67 -3.60
N SER A 127 -27.45 15.19 -4.39
CA SER A 127 -27.21 16.36 -5.24
C SER A 127 -26.93 17.67 -4.50
N ASN A 128 -27.38 17.80 -3.25
CA ASN A 128 -27.10 18.96 -2.39
C ASN A 128 -26.74 18.48 -0.99
N TYR A 129 -25.74 19.11 -0.38
CA TYR A 129 -25.27 18.80 0.98
C TYR A 129 -24.66 20.07 1.61
N PRO A 130 -24.61 20.16 2.96
CA PRO A 130 -24.17 21.36 3.66
C PRO A 130 -22.64 21.53 3.57
N LEU A 131 -22.17 22.35 2.62
CA LEU A 131 -20.75 22.64 2.40
C LEU A 131 -20.04 23.18 3.66
N GLU A 132 -20.71 24.03 4.43
CA GLU A 132 -20.14 24.60 5.67
C GLU A 132 -19.73 23.54 6.69
N ILE A 133 -20.43 22.41 6.75
CA ILE A 133 -20.10 21.31 7.66
C ILE A 133 -18.89 20.53 7.14
N LEU A 134 -18.76 20.39 5.82
CA LEU A 134 -17.57 19.78 5.20
C LEU A 134 -16.31 20.59 5.48
N ASP A 135 -16.38 21.92 5.42
CA ASP A 135 -15.24 22.80 5.74
C ASP A 135 -14.77 22.65 7.20
N LYS A 136 -15.72 22.46 8.13
CA LYS A 136 -15.41 22.17 9.53
C LYS A 136 -14.78 20.79 9.70
N LEU A 137 -15.31 19.79 9.01
CA LEU A 137 -14.74 18.44 8.98
C LEU A 137 -13.34 18.42 8.37
N GLU A 138 -13.06 19.33 7.42
CA GLU A 138 -11.76 19.45 6.78
C GLU A 138 -10.63 19.74 7.79
N ARG A 139 -10.87 20.66 8.74
CA ARG A 139 -9.93 20.97 9.83
C ARG A 139 -9.70 19.79 10.77
N LYS A 140 -10.64 18.85 10.81
CA LYS A 140 -10.61 17.66 11.66
C LYS A 140 -10.05 16.42 10.96
N GLY A 141 -9.40 16.60 9.82
CA GLY A 141 -8.72 15.53 9.08
C GLY A 141 -9.64 14.71 8.16
N VAL A 142 -10.86 15.18 7.88
CA VAL A 142 -11.71 14.62 6.82
C VAL A 142 -11.45 15.38 5.51
N THR A 143 -11.66 14.78 4.36
CA THR A 143 -11.60 15.49 3.07
C THR A 143 -12.69 15.00 2.13
N ASN A 144 -13.18 15.87 1.26
CA ASN A 144 -13.99 15.49 0.10
C ASN A 144 -13.21 15.71 -1.22
N LYS A 145 -11.90 15.98 -1.13
CA LYS A 145 -11.00 16.23 -2.25
C LYS A 145 -9.94 15.16 -2.35
N ASN A 146 -9.55 14.88 -3.59
CA ASN A 146 -8.44 14.01 -3.94
C ASN A 146 -7.08 14.67 -3.64
N PRO A 147 -5.96 13.96 -3.82
CA PRO A 147 -4.62 14.47 -3.51
C PRO A 147 -4.23 15.78 -4.22
N ILE A 148 -4.79 16.04 -5.40
CA ILE A 148 -4.54 17.28 -6.16
C ILE A 148 -5.57 18.38 -5.89
N GLY A 149 -6.48 18.20 -4.92
CA GLY A 149 -7.44 19.19 -4.48
C GLY A 149 -8.75 19.23 -5.28
N ILE A 150 -8.95 18.32 -6.23
CA ILE A 150 -10.20 18.19 -6.98
C ILE A 150 -11.21 17.43 -6.13
N GLN A 151 -12.44 17.93 -6.09
CA GLN A 151 -13.50 17.30 -5.33
C GLN A 151 -13.85 15.92 -5.88
N TYR A 152 -13.93 14.92 -5.00
CA TYR A 152 -14.43 13.60 -5.35
C TYR A 152 -15.91 13.67 -5.72
N THR A 153 -16.28 12.92 -6.76
CA THR A 153 -17.66 12.78 -7.22
C THR A 153 -18.18 11.36 -6.95
N PRO A 154 -19.50 11.15 -6.97
CA PRO A 154 -20.11 9.82 -6.97
C PRO A 154 -19.49 8.84 -7.98
N LYS A 155 -19.10 9.33 -9.17
CA LYS A 155 -18.50 8.54 -10.26
C LYS A 155 -17.06 8.11 -9.99
N TYR A 156 -16.35 8.80 -9.09
CA TYR A 156 -14.96 8.48 -8.78
C TYR A 156 -14.87 7.09 -8.15
N SER A 157 -13.99 6.23 -8.66
CA SER A 157 -13.86 4.86 -8.19
C SER A 157 -13.51 4.79 -6.72
N LYS A 158 -14.36 4.09 -5.96
CA LYS A 158 -14.21 3.97 -4.50
C LYS A 158 -12.95 3.18 -4.12
N TYR A 159 -12.48 2.28 -4.97
CA TYR A 159 -11.20 1.61 -4.76
C TYR A 159 -10.03 2.59 -4.85
N VAL A 160 -10.02 3.46 -5.86
CA VAL A 160 -8.96 4.46 -6.04
C VAL A 160 -8.92 5.43 -4.86
N VAL A 161 -10.08 5.84 -4.34
CA VAL A 161 -10.16 6.66 -3.10
C VAL A 161 -9.44 5.97 -1.94
N LEU A 162 -9.67 4.67 -1.75
CA LEU A 162 -9.05 3.92 -0.65
C LEU A 162 -7.55 3.73 -0.85
N ASP A 163 -7.12 3.55 -2.09
CA ASP A 163 -5.71 3.43 -2.46
C ASP A 163 -4.97 4.75 -2.22
N GLU A 164 -5.55 5.88 -2.66
CA GLU A 164 -5.05 7.24 -2.40
C GLU A 164 -4.98 7.55 -0.91
N LEU A 165 -6.03 7.20 -0.16
CA LEU A 165 -6.08 7.42 1.29
C LEU A 165 -4.96 6.65 2.01
N ARG A 166 -4.79 5.36 1.69
CA ARG A 166 -3.76 4.50 2.30
C ARG A 166 -2.35 4.99 1.97
N LEU A 167 -2.09 5.25 0.69
CA LEU A 167 -0.81 5.79 0.21
C LEU A 167 -0.50 7.16 0.85
N GLY A 168 -1.50 8.04 0.95
CA GLY A 168 -1.38 9.34 1.62
C GLY A 168 -1.07 9.23 3.12
N LEU A 169 -1.66 8.26 3.80
CA LEU A 169 -1.39 7.98 5.22
C LEU A 169 0.01 7.42 5.44
N GLU A 170 0.46 6.48 4.61
CA GLU A 170 1.84 5.95 4.66
C GLU A 170 2.86 7.06 4.41
N ASN A 171 2.61 7.93 3.44
CA ASN A 171 3.45 9.11 3.19
C ASN A 171 3.45 10.07 4.38
N THR A 172 2.34 10.20 5.10
CA THR A 172 2.26 11.00 6.33
C THR A 172 3.13 10.41 7.43
N ILE A 173 3.14 9.08 7.58
CA ILE A 173 4.02 8.40 8.54
C ILE A 173 5.49 8.59 8.16
N LEU A 174 5.86 8.44 6.89
CA LEU A 174 7.23 8.72 6.42
C LEU A 174 7.65 10.18 6.71
N GLU A 175 6.76 11.14 6.47
CA GLU A 175 7.00 12.56 6.77
C GLU A 175 7.20 12.81 8.27
N LYS A 176 6.41 12.14 9.12
CA LYS A 176 6.58 12.20 10.58
C LYS A 176 7.89 11.56 11.04
N THR A 177 8.28 10.45 10.44
CA THR A 177 9.56 9.80 10.72
C THR A 177 10.74 10.71 10.38
N LEU A 178 10.68 11.48 9.29
CA LEU A 178 11.73 12.44 8.95
C LEU A 178 11.90 13.54 10.01
N GLN A 179 10.79 13.94 10.65
CA GLN A 179 10.76 14.93 11.74
C GLN A 179 11.22 14.34 13.09
N GLU A 180 11.21 13.02 13.25
CA GLU A 180 11.54 12.33 14.49
C GLU A 180 13.06 12.09 14.59
N SER A 181 13.74 12.93 15.38
CA SER A 181 15.20 12.90 15.53
C SER A 181 15.76 11.60 16.11
N SER A 182 14.93 10.82 16.81
CA SER A 182 15.33 9.53 17.39
C SER A 182 15.45 8.41 16.36
N ILE A 183 14.86 8.55 15.16
CA ILE A 183 14.91 7.56 14.09
C ILE A 183 15.97 7.98 13.07
N ARG A 184 17.07 7.24 13.02
CA ARG A 184 18.22 7.41 12.12
C ARG A 184 18.98 6.11 12.00
N ASP A 185 19.84 5.98 10.99
CA ASP A 185 20.71 4.81 10.80
C ASP A 185 19.91 3.50 10.86
N SER A 186 18.77 3.48 10.16
CA SER A 186 17.73 2.46 10.34
C SER A 186 17.15 1.98 9.01
N TYR A 187 16.35 0.92 9.09
CA TYR A 187 15.63 0.36 7.95
C TYR A 187 14.13 0.54 8.17
N ILE A 188 13.43 1.02 7.14
CA ILE A 188 11.97 1.11 7.12
C ILE A 188 11.42 0.15 6.08
N PHE A 189 10.61 -0.81 6.51
CA PHE A 189 9.86 -1.69 5.62
C PHE A 189 8.48 -1.08 5.35
N ILE A 190 8.04 -1.08 4.10
CA ILE A 190 6.68 -0.66 3.70
C ILE A 190 5.97 -1.86 3.09
N ASP A 191 4.70 -2.11 3.46
CA ASP A 191 3.90 -3.17 2.80
C ASP A 191 3.50 -2.72 1.38
N GLY A 192 4.00 -3.43 0.37
CA GLY A 192 3.86 -3.07 -1.04
C GLY A 192 5.11 -2.45 -1.67
N PRO A 193 5.02 -2.07 -2.95
CA PRO A 193 6.17 -1.58 -3.72
C PRO A 193 6.58 -0.17 -3.25
N ILE A 194 7.86 0.18 -3.44
CA ILE A 194 8.37 1.53 -3.14
C ILE A 194 7.61 2.59 -3.93
N TYR A 195 7.34 2.28 -5.20
CA TYR A 195 6.31 2.91 -6.00
C TYR A 195 5.79 1.89 -7.02
N TYR A 196 4.51 1.99 -7.37
CA TYR A 196 3.91 1.21 -8.45
C TYR A 196 3.61 2.13 -9.63
N THR A 197 3.73 1.61 -10.84
CA THR A 197 3.31 2.33 -12.06
C THR A 197 2.09 1.61 -12.65
N PRO A 198 0.87 2.14 -12.49
CA PRO A 198 -0.33 1.48 -12.98
C PRO A 198 -0.34 1.42 -14.51
N PRO A 199 -0.88 0.36 -15.12
CA PRO A 199 -0.96 0.22 -16.58
C PRO A 199 -1.59 1.42 -17.29
N LEU A 200 -2.59 2.05 -16.66
CA LEU A 200 -3.29 3.24 -17.16
C LEU A 200 -2.37 4.42 -17.46
N VAL A 201 -1.24 4.58 -16.74
CA VAL A 201 -0.26 5.64 -17.00
C VAL A 201 0.40 5.45 -18.36
N TYR A 202 0.58 4.21 -18.81
CA TYR A 202 1.12 3.90 -20.13
C TYR A 202 0.05 4.02 -21.21
N GLN A 203 -1.20 3.65 -20.90
CA GLN A 203 -2.32 3.81 -21.83
C GLN A 203 -2.55 5.29 -22.21
N LEU A 204 -2.40 6.23 -21.27
CA LEU A 204 -2.46 7.67 -21.59
C LEU A 204 -1.38 8.13 -22.60
N ASN A 205 -0.23 7.46 -22.63
CA ASN A 205 0.83 7.76 -23.61
C ASN A 205 0.56 7.13 -24.98
N GLU A 206 -0.12 5.98 -25.03
CA GLU A 206 -0.41 5.23 -26.27
C GLU A 206 -1.69 5.72 -26.97
N PHE A 207 -2.71 6.11 -26.22
CA PHE A 207 -3.96 6.64 -26.77
C PHE A 207 -3.87 8.15 -27.01
N HIS A 208 -3.17 8.54 -28.09
CA HIS A 208 -3.17 9.91 -28.62
C HIS A 208 -4.60 10.50 -28.71
N GLY A 209 -5.05 11.23 -27.69
CA GLY A 209 -6.16 12.19 -27.79
C GLY A 209 -7.54 11.80 -27.22
N VAL A 210 -7.74 10.63 -26.61
CA VAL A 210 -9.01 10.36 -25.88
C VAL A 210 -8.87 10.87 -24.44
N LYS A 211 -9.24 12.13 -24.22
CA LYS A 211 -9.27 12.77 -22.90
C LYS A 211 -10.47 12.25 -22.10
N ASP A 212 -10.32 11.12 -21.42
CA ASP A 212 -11.16 10.86 -20.26
C ASP A 212 -10.67 11.77 -19.11
N GLU A 213 -11.44 12.81 -18.81
CA GLU A 213 -11.12 13.77 -17.74
C GLU A 213 -10.91 13.05 -16.40
N LEU A 214 -11.73 12.04 -16.10
CA LEU A 214 -11.64 11.29 -14.84
C LEU A 214 -10.36 10.46 -14.77
N LEU A 215 -9.95 9.88 -15.91
CA LEU A 215 -8.68 9.17 -16.03
C LEU A 215 -7.47 10.07 -15.77
N ASN A 216 -7.47 11.28 -16.34
CA ASN A 216 -6.41 12.27 -16.09
C ASN A 216 -6.33 12.64 -14.61
N VAL A 217 -7.49 12.80 -13.95
CA VAL A 217 -7.54 13.10 -12.51
C VAL A 217 -6.95 11.95 -11.68
N TYR A 218 -7.21 10.68 -12.03
CA TYR A 218 -6.58 9.53 -11.36
C TYR A 218 -5.07 9.54 -11.51
N VAL A 219 -4.57 9.79 -12.71
CA VAL A 219 -3.13 9.77 -12.99
C VAL A 219 -2.40 10.93 -12.32
N GLU A 220 -2.97 12.13 -12.32
CA GLU A 220 -2.39 13.27 -11.60
C GLU A 220 -2.40 13.08 -10.08
N SER A 221 -3.47 12.47 -9.52
CA SER A 221 -3.55 12.11 -8.10
C SER A 221 -2.49 11.07 -7.71
N TRP A 222 -2.33 10.04 -8.53
CA TRP A 222 -1.27 9.04 -8.38
C TRP A 222 0.13 9.68 -8.45
N LYS A 223 0.36 10.52 -9.46
CA LYS A 223 1.62 11.25 -9.66
C LYS A 223 2.00 12.05 -8.43
N TYR A 224 1.08 12.86 -7.92
CA TYR A 224 1.30 13.66 -6.72
C TYR A 224 1.73 12.80 -5.52
N LEU A 225 1.04 11.68 -5.28
CA LEU A 225 1.32 10.80 -4.16
C LEU A 225 2.66 10.07 -4.29
N ILE A 226 3.01 9.60 -5.49
CA ILE A 226 4.27 8.90 -5.74
C ILE A 226 5.45 9.85 -5.72
N GLU A 227 5.35 11.04 -6.33
CA GLU A 227 6.41 12.07 -6.25
C GLU A 227 6.68 12.44 -4.80
N LYS A 228 5.61 12.65 -3.99
CA LYS A 228 5.76 12.88 -2.55
C LYS A 228 6.49 11.73 -1.87
N ARG A 229 6.10 10.47 -2.14
CA ARG A 229 6.73 9.28 -1.55
C ARG A 229 8.21 9.20 -1.88
N VAL A 230 8.57 9.30 -3.15
CA VAL A 230 9.97 9.20 -3.62
C VAL A 230 10.81 10.32 -3.00
N ASN A 231 10.29 11.54 -2.96
CA ASN A 231 10.97 12.66 -2.31
C ASN A 231 11.19 12.42 -0.80
N LEU A 232 10.21 11.85 -0.10
CA LEU A 232 10.37 11.49 1.31
C LEU A 232 11.43 10.40 1.52
N ILE A 233 11.44 9.37 0.66
CA ILE A 233 12.43 8.30 0.72
C ILE A 233 13.85 8.84 0.49
N ASP A 234 14.04 9.70 -0.52
CA ASP A 234 15.33 10.32 -0.82
C ASP A 234 15.82 11.21 0.34
N LYS A 235 14.93 11.98 0.97
CA LYS A 235 15.25 12.76 2.17
C LYS A 235 15.59 11.89 3.38
N LEU A 236 14.83 10.84 3.63
CA LEU A 236 15.11 9.88 4.71
C LEU A 236 16.50 9.25 4.53
N TYR A 237 16.88 8.90 3.31
CA TYR A 237 18.22 8.41 3.02
C TYR A 237 19.29 9.48 3.26
N LYS A 238 19.17 10.66 2.63
CA LYS A 238 20.20 11.71 2.67
C LYS A 238 20.36 12.38 4.04
N GLU A 239 19.26 12.61 4.75
CA GLU A 239 19.25 13.41 5.98
C GLU A 239 19.33 12.55 7.25
N ARG A 240 18.93 11.27 7.18
CA ARG A 240 18.82 10.38 8.35
C ARG A 240 19.54 9.04 8.19
N ASN A 241 20.15 8.77 7.03
CA ASN A 241 20.75 7.48 6.71
C ASN A 241 19.74 6.32 6.90
N ILE A 242 18.51 6.53 6.41
CA ILE A 242 17.44 5.53 6.51
C ILE A 242 17.22 4.88 5.15
N ILE A 243 17.31 3.55 5.11
CA ILE A 243 17.04 2.77 3.90
C ILE A 243 15.59 2.28 3.95
N VAL A 244 14.81 2.69 2.95
CA VAL A 244 13.42 2.26 2.80
C VAL A 244 13.36 1.07 1.85
N LEU A 245 12.66 0.02 2.28
CA LEU A 245 12.49 -1.25 1.56
C LEU A 245 10.99 -1.54 1.38
N GLY A 246 10.53 -1.65 0.13
CA GLY A 246 9.18 -2.08 -0.19
C GLY A 246 9.09 -3.60 -0.17
N VAL A 247 8.08 -4.17 0.49
CA VAL A 247 7.87 -5.61 0.63
C VAL A 247 6.61 -6.04 -0.11
N VAL A 248 6.75 -6.67 -1.27
CA VAL A 248 5.65 -7.05 -2.15
C VAL A 248 5.34 -8.54 -2.01
N LYS A 249 4.14 -8.86 -1.49
CA LYS A 249 3.70 -10.24 -1.20
C LYS A 249 2.84 -10.85 -2.31
N ARG A 250 2.12 -10.02 -3.07
CA ARG A 250 1.13 -10.44 -4.09
C ARG A 250 1.80 -10.59 -5.46
N LEU A 251 2.78 -11.51 -5.55
CA LEU A 251 3.59 -11.71 -6.76
C LEU A 251 2.79 -12.26 -7.96
N TYR A 252 1.61 -12.85 -7.73
CA TYR A 252 0.70 -13.26 -8.80
C TYR A 252 0.20 -12.08 -9.66
N ARG A 253 0.38 -10.83 -9.21
CA ARG A 253 0.05 -9.61 -9.95
C ARG A 253 1.25 -8.92 -10.60
N SER A 254 2.36 -9.62 -10.79
CA SER A 254 3.52 -9.09 -11.50
C SER A 254 4.04 -10.12 -12.47
N ASN A 255 4.62 -9.68 -13.60
CA ASN A 255 5.21 -10.56 -14.62
C ASN A 255 6.61 -10.09 -15.03
N ILE A 256 7.35 -9.44 -14.12
CA ILE A 256 8.69 -8.93 -14.39
C ILE A 256 9.66 -10.08 -14.68
N LEU A 257 9.58 -11.19 -13.93
CA LEU A 257 10.50 -12.33 -14.07
C LEU A 257 10.30 -13.08 -15.38
N SER A 258 9.06 -13.35 -15.80
CA SER A 258 8.80 -14.09 -17.04
C SER A 258 9.19 -13.31 -18.29
N ARG A 259 9.23 -11.98 -18.21
CA ARG A 259 9.58 -11.13 -19.35
C ARG A 259 11.08 -11.06 -19.60
N ILE A 260 11.87 -11.01 -18.54
CA ILE A 260 13.34 -11.04 -18.68
C ILE A 260 13.87 -12.48 -18.70
N ASP A 261 13.03 -13.45 -18.33
CA ASP A 261 13.28 -14.88 -18.18
C ASP A 261 14.73 -15.23 -17.82
N PRO A 262 15.21 -14.76 -16.66
CA PRO A 262 16.64 -14.75 -16.40
C PRO A 262 17.22 -16.15 -16.16
N LEU A 263 16.37 -17.11 -15.84
CA LEU A 263 16.73 -18.50 -15.60
C LEU A 263 16.25 -19.43 -16.72
N ARG A 264 15.71 -18.87 -17.82
CA ARG A 264 15.26 -19.61 -19.01
C ARG A 264 14.23 -20.71 -18.70
N VAL A 265 13.25 -20.38 -17.88
CA VAL A 265 12.19 -21.31 -17.45
C VAL A 265 10.82 -20.97 -18.01
N SER A 266 10.63 -19.83 -18.68
CA SER A 266 9.31 -19.40 -19.17
C SER A 266 9.25 -19.33 -20.69
N ASN A 267 8.33 -20.08 -21.30
CA ASN A 267 7.99 -19.97 -22.72
C ASN A 267 6.81 -19.00 -23.00
N GLY A 268 6.53 -18.08 -22.07
CA GLY A 268 5.39 -17.16 -22.18
C GLY A 268 5.19 -16.25 -20.95
N ASN A 269 4.15 -15.41 -21.00
CA ASN A 269 3.78 -14.51 -19.91
C ASN A 269 3.17 -15.29 -18.74
N ILE A 270 3.97 -15.54 -17.70
CA ILE A 270 3.51 -16.10 -16.43
C ILE A 270 3.74 -15.10 -15.30
N ASN A 271 2.96 -15.18 -14.22
CA ASN A 271 3.21 -14.30 -13.08
C ASN A 271 4.47 -14.70 -12.30
N ASP A 272 5.05 -13.76 -11.57
CA ASP A 272 6.29 -13.92 -10.82
C ASP A 272 6.21 -15.04 -9.78
N GLU A 273 5.04 -15.24 -9.14
CA GLU A 273 4.84 -16.33 -8.18
C GLU A 273 4.96 -17.71 -8.86
N ALA A 274 4.36 -17.87 -10.04
CA ALA A 274 4.45 -19.09 -10.83
C ALA A 274 5.87 -19.31 -11.35
N TYR A 275 6.54 -18.25 -11.82
CA TYR A 275 7.94 -18.29 -12.26
C TYR A 275 8.84 -18.84 -11.15
N LEU A 276 8.77 -18.26 -9.95
CA LEU A 276 9.57 -18.68 -8.80
C LEU A 276 9.23 -20.10 -8.33
N SER A 277 7.96 -20.50 -8.43
CA SER A 277 7.53 -21.86 -8.11
C SER A 277 8.20 -22.89 -9.03
N ILE A 278 8.26 -22.62 -10.34
CA ILE A 278 8.95 -23.48 -11.32
C ILE A 278 10.45 -23.54 -11.01
N VAL A 279 11.10 -22.38 -10.83
CA VAL A 279 12.53 -22.30 -10.51
C VAL A 279 12.88 -23.09 -9.25
N SER A 280 12.12 -22.90 -8.18
CA SER A 280 12.37 -23.59 -6.90
C SER A 280 12.15 -25.10 -7.00
N THR A 281 11.19 -25.54 -7.82
CA THR A 281 10.91 -26.96 -8.05
C THR A 281 12.05 -27.63 -8.82
N ILE A 282 12.51 -27.02 -9.92
CA ILE A 282 13.64 -27.52 -10.70
C ILE A 282 14.90 -27.60 -9.83
N ARG A 283 15.13 -26.58 -9.00
CA ARG A 283 16.36 -26.48 -8.20
C ARG A 283 16.40 -27.45 -7.02
N TYR A 284 15.28 -27.65 -6.34
CA TYR A 284 15.18 -28.47 -5.12
C TYR A 284 14.40 -29.77 -5.31
N GLN A 285 14.33 -30.29 -6.54
CA GLN A 285 13.65 -31.55 -6.84
C GLN A 285 14.18 -32.73 -6.00
N GLU A 286 15.49 -32.76 -5.76
CA GLU A 286 16.19 -33.83 -5.03
C GLU A 286 16.99 -33.31 -3.82
N LEU A 287 16.82 -32.03 -3.46
CA LEU A 287 17.59 -31.36 -2.41
C LEU A 287 16.67 -30.86 -1.31
N THR A 288 17.19 -30.79 -0.08
CA THR A 288 16.48 -30.14 1.02
C THR A 288 16.22 -28.67 0.66
N PRO A 289 14.96 -28.19 0.73
CA PRO A 289 14.64 -26.79 0.46
C PRO A 289 15.41 -25.85 1.40
N LYS A 290 16.06 -24.82 0.82
CA LYS A 290 16.80 -23.79 1.54
C LYS A 290 16.31 -22.39 1.17
N PRO A 291 16.34 -21.43 2.10
CA PRO A 291 16.04 -20.04 1.76
C PRO A 291 17.00 -19.49 0.69
N PHE A 292 16.49 -18.69 -0.23
CA PHE A 292 17.28 -18.10 -1.31
C PHE A 292 16.78 -16.71 -1.70
N TYR A 293 17.59 -15.98 -2.47
CA TYR A 293 17.13 -14.81 -3.21
C TYR A 293 17.60 -14.81 -4.67
N ILE A 294 16.88 -14.07 -5.52
CA ILE A 294 17.20 -13.80 -6.92
C ILE A 294 17.26 -12.28 -7.11
N GLY A 295 18.41 -11.75 -7.51
CA GLY A 295 18.63 -10.32 -7.75
C GLY A 295 20.09 -9.90 -7.57
N PRO A 296 20.42 -8.60 -7.69
CA PRO A 296 19.49 -7.50 -7.98
C PRO A 296 19.04 -7.44 -9.45
N ILE A 297 17.74 -7.27 -9.65
CA ILE A 297 17.16 -6.86 -10.94
C ILE A 297 16.96 -5.33 -10.89
N ILE A 298 17.44 -4.60 -11.90
CA ILE A 298 17.22 -3.16 -11.98
C ILE A 298 15.95 -2.91 -12.78
N TYR A 299 14.93 -2.35 -12.13
CA TYR A 299 13.71 -1.90 -12.78
C TYR A 299 13.79 -0.40 -13.02
N ASP A 300 13.77 -0.02 -14.29
CA ASP A 300 13.63 1.35 -14.76
C ASP A 300 12.19 1.55 -15.27
N PRO A 301 11.38 2.41 -14.64
CA PRO A 301 10.02 2.66 -15.12
C PRO A 301 9.96 3.26 -16.53
N GLY A 302 11.09 3.69 -17.10
CA GLY A 302 11.17 4.22 -18.45
C GLY A 302 10.57 5.62 -18.58
N ARG A 303 10.15 5.99 -19.80
CA ARG A 303 9.56 7.30 -20.07
C ARG A 303 8.07 7.31 -19.71
N ILE A 304 7.77 7.74 -18.50
CA ILE A 304 6.40 8.01 -18.05
C ILE A 304 6.22 9.52 -17.78
N THR A 305 5.00 9.94 -17.43
CA THR A 305 4.64 11.35 -17.17
C THR A 305 5.37 11.99 -15.98
N ILE A 306 6.17 11.21 -15.25
CA ILE A 306 7.04 11.62 -14.15
C ILE A 306 8.41 10.96 -14.22
N LYS A 307 9.43 11.65 -13.72
CA LYS A 307 10.76 11.08 -13.58
C LYS A 307 10.85 10.30 -12.27
N LEU A 308 10.75 8.98 -12.36
CA LEU A 308 10.98 8.08 -11.24
C LEU A 308 12.42 7.54 -11.26
N PRO A 309 13.06 7.37 -10.10
CA PRO A 309 14.37 6.72 -10.03
C PRO A 309 14.23 5.24 -10.37
N SER A 310 15.29 4.60 -10.87
CA SER A 310 15.30 3.13 -10.98
C SER A 310 15.29 2.50 -9.58
N LYS A 311 14.66 1.34 -9.45
CA LYS A 311 14.64 0.55 -8.21
C LYS A 311 15.34 -0.80 -8.40
N LYS A 312 16.00 -1.29 -7.36
CA LYS A 312 16.54 -2.65 -7.28
C LYS A 312 15.47 -3.58 -6.74
N LEU A 313 15.32 -4.74 -7.35
CA LEU A 313 14.38 -5.78 -6.97
C LEU A 313 15.14 -7.05 -6.57
N TYR A 314 14.72 -7.64 -5.46
CA TYR A 314 15.20 -8.94 -5.00
C TYR A 314 14.00 -9.82 -4.68
N TYR A 315 13.92 -10.98 -5.31
CA TYR A 315 12.88 -11.97 -5.01
C TYR A 315 13.42 -12.94 -3.98
N ILE A 316 12.73 -13.10 -2.86
CA ILE A 316 13.12 -13.97 -1.77
C ILE A 316 12.20 -15.19 -1.75
N GLY A 317 12.79 -16.37 -1.71
CA GLY A 317 12.09 -17.64 -1.52
C GLY A 317 12.42 -18.22 -0.14
N LEU A 318 11.39 -18.39 0.69
CA LEU A 318 11.50 -19.06 1.99
C LEU A 318 10.78 -20.40 1.99
N PRO A 319 11.43 -21.51 2.38
CA PRO A 319 10.77 -22.81 2.41
C PRO A 319 9.65 -22.80 3.45
N ARG A 320 8.49 -23.35 3.10
CA ARG A 320 7.40 -23.56 4.06
C ARG A 320 7.77 -24.72 4.97
N ARG A 321 7.46 -24.62 6.27
CA ARG A 321 7.53 -25.79 7.16
C ARG A 321 6.53 -26.83 6.64
N GLN A 322 7.01 -28.02 6.31
CA GLN A 322 6.13 -29.14 5.99
C GLN A 322 5.34 -29.50 7.26
N VAL A 323 4.04 -29.24 7.25
CA VAL A 323 3.12 -29.80 8.23
C VAL A 323 2.84 -31.23 7.77
N ALA A 324 3.17 -32.21 8.61
CA ALA A 324 3.01 -33.62 8.30
C ALA A 324 1.61 -33.92 7.73
N GLY A 325 1.56 -34.55 6.55
CA GLY A 325 0.31 -35.04 5.95
C GLY A 325 -0.33 -34.19 4.84
N ARG A 326 0.23 -33.03 4.47
CA ARG A 326 -0.18 -32.29 3.25
C ARG A 326 1.00 -32.07 2.31
N THR A 327 1.02 -32.83 1.22
CA THR A 327 1.80 -32.55 0.01
C THR A 327 1.14 -31.39 -0.75
N ASP A 328 1.16 -30.18 -0.20
CA ASP A 328 0.85 -29.00 -0.99
C ASP A 328 2.04 -28.71 -1.91
N TYR A 329 1.77 -28.58 -3.22
CA TYR A 329 2.73 -28.33 -4.30
C TYR A 329 3.56 -27.03 -4.17
N ARG A 330 3.41 -26.26 -3.09
CA ARG A 330 4.17 -25.02 -2.85
C ARG A 330 5.14 -25.22 -1.70
N ASN A 331 6.34 -25.69 -2.02
CA ASN A 331 7.44 -25.85 -1.06
C ASN A 331 7.96 -24.51 -0.50
N TYR A 332 7.59 -23.38 -1.11
CA TYR A 332 8.08 -22.06 -0.78
C TYR A 332 6.95 -21.03 -0.62
N MET A 333 7.23 -20.01 0.19
CA MET A 333 6.60 -18.71 0.09
C MET A 333 7.57 -17.75 -0.60
N PHE A 334 7.03 -16.88 -1.44
CA PHE A 334 7.79 -15.86 -2.15
C PHE A 334 7.31 -14.46 -1.78
N TYR A 335 8.25 -13.52 -1.70
CA TYR A 335 7.97 -12.10 -1.69
C TYR A 335 9.11 -11.35 -2.37
N ARG A 336 8.87 -10.11 -2.81
CA ARG A 336 9.87 -9.25 -3.46
C ARG A 336 10.21 -8.07 -2.56
N VAL A 337 11.49 -7.75 -2.48
CA VAL A 337 12.03 -6.57 -1.82
C VAL A 337 12.41 -5.56 -2.88
N GLU A 338 12.05 -4.31 -2.67
CA GLU A 338 12.38 -3.19 -3.56
C GLU A 338 13.11 -2.07 -2.81
N THR A 339 14.10 -1.45 -3.44
CA THR A 339 14.79 -0.29 -2.87
C THR A 339 15.37 0.64 -3.93
N ILE A 340 15.47 1.93 -3.62
CA ILE A 340 16.13 2.93 -4.48
C ILE A 340 17.61 3.08 -4.08
N HIS A 341 17.90 3.15 -2.77
CA HIS A 341 19.23 3.46 -2.25
C HIS A 341 19.95 2.26 -1.62
N GLY A 342 19.25 1.16 -1.33
CA GLY A 342 19.85 -0.03 -0.73
C GLY A 342 20.74 -0.82 -1.68
N ASP A 343 21.52 -1.72 -1.11
CA ASP A 343 22.41 -2.69 -1.76
C ASP A 343 22.06 -4.12 -1.32
N ASP A 344 22.91 -5.09 -1.67
CA ASP A 344 22.69 -6.50 -1.31
C ASP A 344 22.71 -6.71 0.21
N GLU A 345 23.51 -5.93 0.95
CA GLU A 345 23.55 -5.98 2.42
C GLU A 345 22.25 -5.49 3.07
N SER A 346 21.50 -4.64 2.36
CA SER A 346 20.20 -4.15 2.78
C SER A 346 19.12 -5.26 2.84
N LEU A 347 19.40 -6.46 2.33
CA LEU A 347 18.56 -7.64 2.54
C LEU A 347 18.68 -8.25 3.93
N ASN A 348 19.83 -8.08 4.60
CA ASN A 348 20.10 -8.74 5.88
C ASN A 348 19.06 -8.39 6.98
N PRO A 349 18.62 -7.13 7.15
CA PRO A 349 17.56 -6.80 8.10
C PRO A 349 16.23 -7.47 7.78
N ILE A 350 15.87 -7.61 6.51
CA ILE A 350 14.63 -8.29 6.08
C ILE A 350 14.71 -9.79 6.32
N ILE A 351 15.85 -10.40 6.00
CA ILE A 351 16.13 -11.81 6.27
C ILE A 351 16.09 -12.06 7.78
N TYR A 352 16.68 -11.17 8.58
CA TYR A 352 16.59 -11.20 10.04
C TYR A 352 15.14 -11.17 10.53
N ASP A 353 14.37 -10.18 10.06
CA ASP A 353 13.01 -9.99 10.55
C ASP A 353 11.99 -11.01 10.00
N SER A 354 12.36 -11.78 8.97
CA SER A 354 11.57 -12.90 8.45
C SER A 354 12.05 -14.23 9.04
N ILE A 355 13.24 -14.70 8.62
CA ILE A 355 13.68 -16.07 8.90
C ILE A 355 13.99 -16.26 10.37
N TYR A 356 14.76 -15.35 10.97
CA TYR A 356 15.20 -15.50 12.37
C TYR A 356 14.08 -15.18 13.37
N SER A 357 13.01 -14.50 12.95
CA SER A 357 11.79 -14.35 13.74
C SER A 357 10.83 -15.56 13.60
N GLY A 358 11.16 -16.53 12.76
CA GLY A 358 10.32 -17.70 12.48
C GLY A 358 9.11 -17.39 11.59
N SER A 359 9.11 -16.26 10.90
CA SER A 359 8.04 -15.80 10.03
C SER A 359 8.39 -15.97 8.55
N ILE A 360 7.37 -16.27 7.75
CA ILE A 360 7.49 -16.43 6.29
C ILE A 360 7.44 -15.08 5.54
N LEU A 361 7.17 -13.99 6.28
CA LEU A 361 7.25 -12.59 5.86
C LEU A 361 7.90 -11.76 6.98
N PRO A 362 8.41 -10.55 6.71
CA PRO A 362 8.94 -9.69 7.76
C PRO A 362 7.91 -9.49 8.88
N LEU A 363 8.23 -9.93 10.09
CA LEU A 363 7.30 -9.93 11.22
C LEU A 363 6.82 -8.51 11.55
N SER A 364 7.69 -7.51 11.43
CA SER A 364 7.36 -6.12 11.71
C SER A 364 6.26 -5.59 10.78
N ILE A 365 6.26 -5.99 9.50
CA ILE A 365 5.17 -5.67 8.56
C ILE A 365 3.85 -6.30 9.02
N LEU A 366 3.87 -7.56 9.45
CA LEU A 366 2.66 -8.24 9.94
C LEU A 366 2.09 -7.57 11.20
N LEU A 367 2.95 -7.06 12.07
CA LEU A 367 2.54 -6.32 13.27
C LEU A 367 1.96 -4.95 12.92
N ALA A 368 2.57 -4.23 11.96
CA ALA A 368 2.07 -2.95 11.47
C ALA A 368 0.67 -3.10 10.84
N ASP A 369 0.49 -4.10 9.97
CA ASP A 369 -0.81 -4.44 9.34
C ASP A 369 -1.90 -4.69 10.39
N ASN A 370 -1.62 -5.59 11.34
CA ASN A 370 -2.58 -5.95 12.38
C ASN A 370 -2.96 -4.73 13.23
N ARG A 371 -1.99 -3.88 13.57
CA ARG A 371 -2.25 -2.65 14.33
C ARG A 371 -3.08 -1.65 13.54
N ALA A 372 -2.73 -1.36 12.28
CA ALA A 372 -3.48 -0.45 11.42
C ALA A 372 -4.95 -0.93 11.24
N LYS A 373 -5.15 -2.24 11.05
CA LYS A 373 -6.49 -2.86 11.00
C LYS A 373 -7.27 -2.70 12.30
N LYS A 374 -6.64 -2.87 13.46
CA LYS A 374 -7.28 -2.68 14.78
C LYS A 374 -7.70 -1.23 15.00
N ILE A 375 -6.83 -0.27 14.65
CA ILE A 375 -7.12 1.16 14.81
C ILE A 375 -8.30 1.56 13.91
N THR A 376 -8.28 1.18 12.63
CA THR A 376 -9.38 1.51 11.71
C THR A 376 -10.69 0.82 12.09
N ASN A 377 -10.65 -0.44 12.52
CA ASN A 377 -11.83 -1.13 13.07
C ASN A 377 -12.38 -0.42 14.32
N GLY A 378 -11.51 0.01 15.23
CA GLY A 378 -11.91 0.75 16.43
C GLY A 378 -12.62 2.06 16.08
N MET A 379 -12.05 2.84 15.16
CA MET A 379 -12.66 4.09 14.68
C MET A 379 -13.99 3.83 13.96
N LEU A 380 -14.06 2.83 13.08
CA LEU A 380 -15.29 2.45 12.39
C LEU A 380 -16.39 2.07 13.38
N ASN A 381 -16.10 1.17 14.32
CA ASN A 381 -17.07 0.70 15.30
C ASN A 381 -17.57 1.84 16.20
N TYR A 382 -16.68 2.74 16.58
CA TYR A 382 -17.05 3.94 17.32
C TYR A 382 -18.00 4.83 16.49
N LEU A 383 -17.66 5.09 15.23
CA LEU A 383 -18.48 5.89 14.31
C LEU A 383 -19.87 5.29 14.07
N LEU A 384 -19.97 3.98 13.84
CA LEU A 384 -21.26 3.30 13.67
C LEU A 384 -22.14 3.45 14.92
N ARG A 385 -21.57 3.27 16.11
CA ARG A 385 -22.29 3.41 17.39
C ARG A 385 -22.81 4.82 17.62
N ILE A 386 -21.99 5.85 17.39
CA ILE A 386 -22.41 7.23 17.67
C ILE A 386 -23.38 7.79 16.62
N THR A 387 -23.36 7.26 15.40
CA THR A 387 -24.22 7.73 14.28
C THR A 387 -25.52 6.95 14.16
N ASN A 388 -25.74 5.98 15.07
CA ASN A 388 -26.86 5.03 15.02
C ASN A 388 -27.05 4.42 13.61
N LEU A 389 -25.94 4.18 12.90
CA LEU A 389 -25.98 3.48 11.62
C LEU A 389 -26.12 1.99 11.89
N PRO A 390 -27.09 1.29 11.27
CA PRO A 390 -27.19 -0.16 11.38
C PRO A 390 -25.89 -0.81 10.95
N THR A 391 -25.38 -1.73 11.76
CA THR A 391 -24.18 -2.53 11.45
C THR A 391 -24.33 -3.31 10.15
N ASP A 392 -25.56 -3.62 9.77
CA ASP A 392 -25.90 -4.41 8.58
C ASP A 392 -25.74 -3.62 7.27
N HIS A 393 -25.62 -2.28 7.34
CA HIS A 393 -25.31 -1.43 6.19
C HIS A 393 -23.82 -1.14 6.02
N THR A 394 -22.96 -1.77 6.82
CA THR A 394 -21.51 -1.72 6.63
C THR A 394 -21.11 -2.70 5.54
N TYR A 395 -21.29 -2.30 4.27
CA TYR A 395 -20.88 -3.10 3.12
C TYR A 395 -19.34 -3.32 3.15
N GLN A 396 -18.91 -4.50 3.60
CA GLN A 396 -17.50 -4.97 3.63
C GLN A 396 -16.91 -5.26 2.23
N TYR A 397 -17.59 -4.88 1.16
CA TYR A 397 -17.25 -5.30 -0.21
C TYR A 397 -15.98 -4.61 -0.76
N ILE A 398 -15.47 -3.58 -0.08
CA ILE A 398 -14.32 -2.77 -0.55
C ILE A 398 -13.12 -2.89 0.41
N THR A 399 -13.07 -3.95 1.22
CA THR A 399 -11.93 -4.25 2.11
C THR A 399 -11.25 -5.55 1.68
N PHE A 400 -10.18 -5.43 0.88
CA PHE A 400 -9.27 -6.53 0.51
C PHE A 400 -7.80 -6.16 0.69
#